data_AF-A0AA95GM13-F1
#
_entry.id   AF-A0AA95GM13-F1
#
_cell.length_a   1.000
_cell.length_b   1.000
_cell.length_c   1.000
_cell.angle_alpha   90.00
_cell.angle_beta   90.00
_cell.angle_gamma   90.00
#
_symmetry.space_group_name_H-M   'P 1'
#
loop_
_entity.id
_entity.type
_entity.pdbx_description
1 polymer ?
#
loop_
_entity_poly.entity_id
_entity_poly.type
_entity_poly.pdbx_seq_one_letter_code
_entity_poly.pdbx_strand_id
1 'polypeptide(L)'
;MLFKYGYHPKRTKHEITTSAKRIQVTKLTVNNKPGLSKKAQSKIRTSVHHLEQRFAKGEIISLEQGQYPQAMGQVTHLARFHSGRAVPLKNRLFSLKKLVKTKTK
;
A
#
# COMPACT_ATOMS: atom_id res chain seq x y z
N MET A 1 12.98 -37.57 21.86
CA MET A 1 12.24 -38.56 22.67
C MET A 1 11.63 -37.89 23.90
N LEU A 2 10.52 -37.15 23.74
CA LEU A 2 9.76 -36.55 24.87
C LEU A 2 8.24 -36.72 24.72
N PHE A 3 7.77 -37.05 23.51
CA PHE A 3 6.38 -37.38 23.22
C PHE A 3 5.81 -38.51 24.09
N LYS A 4 6.65 -39.50 24.45
CA LYS A 4 6.24 -40.65 25.29
C LYS A 4 5.85 -40.25 26.72
N TYR A 5 6.26 -39.06 27.17
CA TYR A 5 5.94 -38.50 28.49
C TYR A 5 4.84 -37.43 28.43
N GLY A 6 4.07 -37.36 27.33
CA GLY A 6 2.95 -36.42 27.18
C GLY A 6 3.35 -34.98 26.84
N TYR A 7 4.65 -34.69 26.69
CA TYR A 7 5.11 -33.38 26.25
C TYR A 7 4.93 -33.22 24.75
N HIS A 8 4.01 -32.34 24.38
CA HIS A 8 3.73 -31.98 23.00
C HIS A 8 4.39 -30.62 22.68
N PRO A 9 5.09 -30.48 21.55
CA PRO A 9 5.69 -29.22 21.16
C PRO A 9 4.59 -28.19 20.90
N LYS A 10 4.67 -27.04 21.58
CA LYS A 10 3.76 -25.91 21.37
C LYS A 10 4.14 -25.20 20.05
N ARG A 11 3.60 -25.70 18.93
CA ARG A 11 3.94 -25.30 17.55
C ARG A 11 3.63 -23.82 17.22
N THR A 12 2.88 -23.13 18.07
CA THR A 12 2.59 -21.70 17.93
C THR A 12 3.75 -20.79 18.34
N LYS A 13 4.69 -21.26 19.17
CA LYS A 13 5.84 -20.46 19.65
C LYS A 13 7.17 -20.82 18.97
N HIS A 14 7.32 -22.08 18.56
CA HIS A 14 8.58 -22.64 18.07
C HIS A 14 8.44 -23.11 16.61
N GLU A 15 9.11 -22.40 15.70
CA GLU A 15 9.29 -22.87 14.33
C GLU A 15 10.45 -23.87 14.30
N ILE A 16 10.18 -25.11 13.90
CA ILE A 16 11.19 -26.16 13.76
C ILE A 16 11.62 -26.17 12.29
N THR A 17 12.84 -25.72 12.01
CA THR A 17 13.45 -25.86 10.69
C THR A 17 14.34 -27.11 10.68
N THR A 18 14.27 -27.88 9.60
CA THR A 18 15.11 -29.07 9.38
C THR A 18 16.33 -28.69 8.55
N SER A 19 17.39 -29.52 8.57
CA SER A 19 18.65 -29.28 7.85
C SER A 19 18.49 -29.09 6.33
N ALA A 20 17.39 -29.58 5.76
CA ALA A 20 17.04 -29.38 4.36
C ALA A 20 16.64 -27.92 4.01
N LYS A 21 16.37 -27.07 5.02
CA LYS A 21 16.03 -25.66 4.84
C LYS A 21 17.08 -24.78 5.51
N ARG A 22 17.42 -23.64 4.89
CA ARG A 22 18.37 -22.68 5.45
C ARG A 22 17.89 -22.18 6.81
N ILE A 23 18.64 -22.49 7.87
CA ILE A 23 18.32 -22.09 9.24
C ILE A 23 18.53 -20.57 9.39
N GLN A 24 17.46 -19.81 9.60
CA GLN A 24 17.53 -18.39 9.98
C GLN A 24 17.43 -18.27 11.51
N VAL A 25 18.58 -18.36 12.19
CA VAL A 25 18.69 -18.34 13.67
C VAL A 25 18.31 -16.98 14.26
N THR A 26 18.48 -15.89 13.50
CA THR A 26 18.20 -14.54 13.99
C THR A 26 16.76 -14.13 13.66
N LYS A 27 15.86 -14.21 14.64
CA LYS A 27 14.61 -13.41 14.69
C LYS A 27 14.88 -11.90 14.85
N LEU A 28 16.08 -11.44 14.51
CA LEU A 28 16.29 -10.04 14.21
C LEU A 28 15.47 -9.82 12.95
N THR A 29 14.27 -9.29 13.12
CA THR A 29 13.47 -8.73 12.04
C THR A 29 14.36 -7.73 11.34
N VAL A 30 15.12 -8.21 10.37
CA VAL A 30 15.92 -7.41 9.46
C VAL A 30 14.93 -6.39 8.97
N ASN A 31 15.21 -5.11 9.27
CA ASN A 31 14.40 -3.97 8.87
C ASN A 31 14.19 -4.03 7.35
N ASN A 32 13.21 -4.81 6.90
CA ASN A 32 12.76 -4.83 5.54
C ASN A 32 11.98 -3.53 5.46
N LYS A 33 12.70 -2.47 5.09
CA LYS A 33 12.33 -1.05 5.15
C LYS A 33 10.81 -0.88 5.27
N PRO A 34 10.29 -0.18 6.30
CA PRO A 34 8.86 -0.01 6.51
C PRO A 34 8.27 0.76 5.33
N GLY A 35 7.94 0.03 4.28
CA GLY A 35 7.75 0.56 2.94
C GLY A 35 6.63 -0.20 2.29
N LEU A 36 5.87 0.51 1.47
CA LEU A 36 4.74 -0.12 0.79
C LEU A 36 5.26 -1.16 -0.20
N SER A 37 4.63 -2.33 -0.22
CA SER A 37 4.92 -3.35 -1.22
C SER A 37 4.74 -2.78 -2.64
N LYS A 38 5.51 -3.29 -3.61
CA LYS A 38 5.37 -2.87 -5.02
C LYS A 38 3.92 -3.01 -5.52
N LYS A 39 3.21 -4.05 -5.09
CA LYS A 39 1.79 -4.28 -5.38
C LYS A 39 0.91 -3.13 -4.85
N ALA A 40 1.12 -2.71 -3.60
CA ALA A 40 0.38 -1.60 -3.01
C ALA A 40 0.67 -0.29 -3.74
N GLN A 41 1.93 0.00 -4.06
CA GLN A 41 2.30 1.19 -4.84
C GLN A 41 1.65 1.19 -6.23
N SER A 42 1.64 0.04 -6.92
CA SER A 42 0.98 -0.09 -8.22
C SER A 42 -0.53 0.15 -8.11
N LYS A 43 -1.18 -0.38 -7.06
CA LYS A 43 -2.62 -0.16 -6.81
C LYS A 43 -2.97 1.32 -6.65
N ILE A 44 -2.12 2.07 -5.95
CA ILE A 44 -2.29 3.52 -5.74
C ILE A 44 -2.09 4.27 -7.06
N ARG A 45 -1.12 3.87 -7.88
CA ARG A 45 -0.94 4.46 -9.22
C ARG A 45 -2.16 4.20 -10.11
N THR A 46 -2.70 2.98 -10.09
CA THR A 46 -3.88 2.63 -10.89
C THR A 46 -5.14 3.34 -10.42
N SER A 47 -5.32 3.58 -9.11
CA SER A 47 -6.49 4.30 -8.62
C SER A 47 -6.51 5.76 -9.09
N VAL A 48 -5.34 6.44 -9.07
CA VAL A 48 -5.20 7.78 -9.63
C VAL A 48 -5.47 7.77 -11.14
N HIS A 49 -4.90 6.82 -11.89
CA HIS A 49 -5.12 6.75 -13.33
C HIS A 49 -6.59 6.48 -13.71
N HIS A 50 -7.28 5.65 -12.96
CA HIS A 50 -8.69 5.38 -13.18
C HIS A 50 -9.57 6.62 -12.92
N LEU A 51 -9.21 7.43 -11.92
CA LEU A 51 -9.85 8.74 -11.72
C LEU A 51 -9.61 9.70 -12.89
N GLU A 52 -8.38 9.75 -13.42
CA GLU A 52 -8.07 10.55 -14.61
C GLU A 52 -8.93 10.12 -15.81
N GLN A 53 -9.07 8.81 -16.03
CA GLN A 53 -9.91 8.28 -17.11
C GLN A 53 -11.38 8.64 -16.94
N ARG A 54 -11.93 8.52 -15.72
CA ARG A 54 -13.32 8.92 -15.44
C ARG A 54 -13.54 10.40 -15.68
N PHE A 55 -12.59 11.23 -15.27
CA PHE A 55 -12.64 12.65 -15.53
C PHE A 55 -12.58 12.97 -17.03
N ALA A 56 -11.73 12.27 -17.79
CA ALA A 56 -11.65 12.40 -19.25
C ALA A 56 -12.95 11.98 -19.96
N LYS A 57 -13.68 10.99 -19.41
CA LYS A 57 -15.01 10.60 -19.88
C LYS A 57 -16.11 11.61 -19.53
N GLY A 58 -15.79 12.66 -18.77
CA GLY A 58 -16.75 13.70 -18.39
C GLY A 58 -17.63 13.37 -17.19
N GLU A 59 -17.31 12.32 -16.43
CA GLU A 59 -18.05 11.99 -15.21
C GLU A 59 -17.92 13.13 -14.17
N ILE A 60 -19.04 13.49 -13.54
CA ILE A 60 -19.05 14.48 -12.45
C ILE A 60 -18.51 13.79 -11.20
N ILE A 61 -17.25 14.09 -10.87
CA ILE A 61 -16.58 13.56 -9.69
C ILE A 61 -16.69 14.60 -8.57
N SER A 62 -17.29 14.20 -7.45
CA SER A 62 -17.29 15.02 -6.23
C SER A 62 -15.88 15.11 -5.63
N LEU A 63 -15.47 16.32 -5.29
CA LEU A 63 -14.16 16.59 -4.67
C LEU A 63 -14.17 16.33 -3.16
N GLU A 64 -15.32 16.50 -2.51
CA GLU A 64 -15.47 16.41 -1.05
C GLU A 64 -15.80 14.98 -0.60
N GLN A 65 -16.44 14.18 -1.45
CA GLN A 65 -16.86 12.82 -1.12
C GLN A 65 -16.58 11.84 -2.27
N GLY A 66 -16.33 10.59 -1.92
CA GLY A 66 -16.17 9.49 -2.90
C GLY A 66 -14.71 9.19 -3.26
N GLN A 67 -14.45 8.99 -4.55
CA GLN A 67 -13.21 8.36 -5.02
C GLN A 67 -12.00 9.30 -4.98
N TYR A 68 -12.21 10.61 -5.13
CA TYR A 68 -11.14 11.61 -5.08
C TYR A 68 -10.45 11.68 -3.70
N PRO A 69 -11.16 11.90 -2.56
CA PRO A 69 -10.52 11.92 -1.25
C PRO A 69 -9.89 10.57 -0.89
N GLN A 70 -10.47 9.45 -1.36
CA GLN A 70 -9.88 8.12 -1.18
C GLN A 70 -8.53 7.99 -1.87
N ALA A 71 -8.42 8.40 -3.14
CA ALA A 71 -7.16 8.38 -3.87
C ALA A 71 -6.13 9.36 -3.26
N MET A 72 -6.58 10.53 -2.81
CA MET A 72 -5.72 11.49 -2.11
C MET A 72 -5.15 10.92 -0.79
N GLY A 73 -5.98 10.21 -0.02
CA GLY A 73 -5.54 9.51 1.20
C GLY A 73 -4.50 8.43 0.89
N GLN A 74 -4.73 7.64 -0.16
CA GLN A 74 -3.78 6.63 -0.64
C GLN A 74 -2.44 7.24 -1.07
N VAL A 75 -2.45 8.33 -1.83
CA VAL A 75 -1.23 9.03 -2.25
C VAL A 75 -0.50 9.66 -1.06
N THR A 76 -1.24 10.16 -0.06
CA THR A 76 -0.66 10.68 1.18
C THR A 76 0.01 9.57 2.00
N HIS A 77 -0.62 8.40 2.09
CA HIS A 77 -0.01 7.22 2.68
C HIS A 77 1.25 6.79 1.91
N LEU A 78 1.24 6.85 0.58
CA LEU A 78 2.43 6.59 -0.24
C LEU A 78 3.54 7.61 0.00
N ALA A 79 3.21 8.89 0.21
CA ALA A 79 4.18 9.94 0.48
C ALA A 79 4.98 9.72 1.77
N ARG A 80 4.37 9.09 2.79
CA ARG A 80 5.05 8.75 4.05
C ARG A 80 6.24 7.80 3.86
N PHE A 81 6.15 6.93 2.86
CA PHE A 81 7.17 5.90 2.62
C PHE A 81 8.01 6.17 1.35
N HIS A 82 7.43 6.86 0.37
CA HIS A 82 7.99 7.06 -0.97
C HIS A 82 7.64 8.45 -1.53
N SER A 83 8.16 9.50 -0.88
CA SER A 83 7.92 10.91 -1.26
C SER A 83 8.16 11.18 -2.76
N GLY A 84 9.30 10.74 -3.31
CA GLY A 84 9.63 10.96 -4.73
C GLY A 84 8.62 10.35 -5.71
N ARG A 85 7.97 9.24 -5.35
CA ARG A 85 6.90 8.63 -6.17
C ARG A 85 5.53 9.26 -5.93
N ALA A 86 5.30 9.85 -4.75
CA ALA A 86 4.03 10.49 -4.41
C ALA A 86 3.86 11.87 -5.04
N VAL A 87 4.93 12.67 -5.13
CA VAL A 87 4.90 14.03 -5.70
C VAL A 87 4.22 14.09 -7.08
N PRO A 88 4.60 13.28 -8.09
CA PRO A 88 3.96 13.34 -9.40
C PRO A 88 2.47 12.97 -9.32
N LEU A 89 2.08 12.01 -8.46
CA LEU A 89 0.67 11.62 -8.29
C LEU A 89 -0.15 12.74 -7.63
N LYS A 90 0.42 13.46 -6.65
CA LYS A 90 -0.22 14.63 -6.05
C LYS A 90 -0.46 15.74 -7.07
N ASN A 91 0.55 16.03 -7.90
CA ASN A 91 0.44 17.07 -8.93
C ASN A 91 -0.67 16.76 -9.94
N ARG A 92 -0.82 15.50 -10.32
CA ARG A 92 -1.91 15.05 -11.19
C ARG A 92 -3.29 15.26 -10.54
N LEU A 93 -3.46 14.83 -9.28
CA LEU A 93 -4.72 15.05 -8.55
C LEU A 93 -5.05 16.54 -8.36
N PHE A 94 -4.06 17.38 -8.08
CA PHE A 94 -4.27 18.83 -7.98
C PHE A 94 -4.66 19.47 -9.31
N SER A 95 -4.12 18.97 -10.42
CA SER A 95 -4.51 19.42 -11.76
C SER A 95 -5.97 19.09 -12.03
N LEU A 96 -6.43 17.87 -11.69
CA LEU A 96 -7.84 17.50 -11.76
C LEU A 96 -8.72 18.40 -10.88
N LYS A 97 -8.31 18.70 -9.65
CA LYS A 97 -9.05 19.61 -8.75
C LYS A 97 -9.22 21.01 -9.35
N LYS A 98 -8.17 21.55 -9.98
CA LYS A 98 -8.22 22.84 -10.67
C LYS A 98 -9.22 22.81 -11.83
N LEU A 99 -9.18 21.76 -12.65
CA LEU A 99 -10.07 21.58 -13.81
C LEU A 99 -11.55 21.45 -13.40
N VAL A 100 -11.84 20.77 -12.30
CA VAL A 100 -13.21 20.70 -11.76
C VAL A 100 -13.68 22.09 -11.34
N LYS A 101 -12.85 22.83 -10.60
CA LYS A 101 -13.19 24.16 -10.07
C LYS A 101 -13.41 25.20 -11.17
N THR A 102 -12.71 25.09 -12.30
CA THR A 102 -12.93 25.97 -13.45
C THR A 102 -14.24 25.67 -14.19
N LYS A 103 -14.74 24.44 -14.17
CA LYS A 103 -16.05 24.09 -14.76
C LYS A 103 -17.26 24.54 -13.94
N THR A 104 -17.04 24.91 -12.67
CA THR A 104 -18.11 25.32 -11.74
C THR A 104 -18.26 26.84 -11.60
N LYS A 105 -17.41 27.61 -12.27
CA LYS A 105 -17.53 29.07 -12.41
C LYS A 105 -18.13 29.39 -13.78
#